data_AF-A0A2G2WG57-F1
#
_entry.id   AF-A0A2G2WG57-F1
#
_cell.length_a   1.000
_cell.length_b   1.000
_cell.length_c   1.000
_cell.angle_alpha   90.00
_cell.angle_beta   90.00
_cell.angle_gamma   90.00
#
_symmetry.space_group_name_H-M   'P 1'
#
loop_
_entity.id
_entity.type
_entity.pdbx_description
1 polymer ?
#
loop_
_entity_poly.entity_id
_entity_poly.type
_entity_poly.pdbx_seq_one_letter_code
_entity_poly.pdbx_strand_id
1 'polypeptide(L)'
;NNSFVWIGPNPQVLIMEPELIKEVLSKNCLYQKAHGNPFLALLGQGLVSYEEDKWAKHKKIVNPAFHLEKLKHMLPAFYLSCSEMLSKWEDVVPVGGSHEIDVWPDLQPLSCDVISRTAFRSSYEEGRKIFELQKEQAQHLIKASLSVYIPGWRFLPTKRNKRMKEINKNVRSSIRGIIDKRLKAMEAGEADNKDLLGILLEPNFKEIEQHGNKKFGMTIEEVIEE
;
A
#
# COMPACT_ATOMS: atom_id res chain seq x y z
N ASN A 1 4.69 30.50 13.95
CA ASN A 1 3.29 30.85 14.26
C ASN A 1 2.49 29.56 14.33
N ASN A 2 2.37 28.95 15.52
CA ASN A 2 1.58 27.74 15.68
C ASN A 2 0.13 28.13 15.98
N SER A 3 -0.84 27.43 15.39
CA SER A 3 -2.26 27.68 15.61
C SER A 3 -2.95 26.44 16.19
N PHE A 4 -4.02 26.67 16.93
CA PHE A 4 -4.83 25.59 17.51
C PHE A 4 -6.12 25.47 16.72
N VAL A 5 -6.49 24.26 16.36
CA VAL A 5 -7.75 23.95 15.69
C VAL A 5 -8.45 22.81 16.41
N TRP A 6 -9.77 22.78 16.34
CA TRP A 6 -10.59 21.70 16.89
C TRP A 6 -11.19 20.89 15.74
N ILE A 7 -10.95 19.58 15.74
CA ILE A 7 -11.65 18.65 14.85
C ILE A 7 -12.63 17.85 15.70
N GLY A 8 -13.89 18.29 15.71
CA GLY A 8 -14.88 17.77 16.66
C GLY A 8 -14.41 18.00 18.10
N PRO A 9 -14.41 16.97 18.98
CA PRO A 9 -13.97 17.11 20.36
C PRO A 9 -12.44 17.04 20.53
N ASN A 10 -11.67 16.85 19.46
CA ASN A 10 -10.23 16.64 19.53
C ASN A 10 -9.47 17.94 19.22
N PRO A 11 -8.72 18.51 20.17
CA PRO A 11 -7.84 19.64 19.90
C PRO A 11 -6.62 19.19 19.09
N GLN A 12 -6.17 20.02 18.16
CA GLN A 12 -5.00 19.80 17.33
C GLN A 12 -4.12 21.06 17.30
N VAL A 13 -2.80 20.85 17.27
CA VAL A 13 -1.80 21.90 17.10
C VAL A 13 -1.28 21.83 15.68
N LEU A 14 -1.41 22.93 14.94
CA LEU A 14 -0.83 23.09 13.62
C LEU A 14 0.58 23.66 13.78
N ILE A 15 1.57 22.82 13.48
CA ILE A 15 2.99 23.17 13.55
C ILE A 15 3.45 23.56 12.14
N MET A 16 3.94 24.80 11.99
CA MET A 16 4.43 25.31 10.71
C MET A 16 5.93 25.66 10.73
N GLU A 17 6.57 25.59 11.90
CA GLU A 17 7.98 25.93 12.06
C GLU A 17 8.86 24.70 11.76
N PRO A 18 9.80 24.78 10.80
CA PRO A 18 10.60 23.62 10.37
C PRO A 18 11.34 22.91 11.50
N GLU A 19 11.89 23.66 12.46
CA GLU A 19 12.60 23.07 13.61
C GLU A 19 11.67 22.25 14.50
N LEU A 20 10.44 22.72 14.72
CA LEU A 20 9.43 21.98 15.48
C LEU A 20 8.90 20.77 14.69
N ILE A 21 8.70 20.91 13.37
CA ILE A 21 8.33 19.78 12.50
C ILE A 21 9.40 18.68 12.58
N LYS A 22 10.68 19.07 12.47
CA LYS A 22 11.80 18.15 12.59
C LYS A 22 11.85 17.48 13.95
N GLU A 23 11.64 18.23 15.03
CA GLU A 23 11.61 17.67 16.39
C GLU A 23 10.50 16.62 16.53
N VAL A 24 9.28 16.95 16.11
CA VAL A 24 8.13 16.05 16.20
C VAL A 24 8.31 14.80 15.36
N LEU A 25 8.78 14.93 14.11
CA LEU A 25 8.99 13.81 13.20
C LEU A 25 10.23 12.95 13.50
N SER A 26 11.12 13.41 14.39
CA SER A 26 12.30 12.64 14.80
C SER A 26 12.08 11.86 16.10
N LYS A 27 11.18 12.36 16.98
CA LYS A 27 10.93 11.79 18.31
C LYS A 27 9.68 10.90 18.32
N ASN A 28 9.68 9.86 17.49
CA ASN A 28 8.51 8.99 17.24
C ASN A 28 8.02 8.25 18.50
N CYS A 29 8.87 8.07 19.53
CA CYS A 29 8.46 7.49 20.81
C CYS A 29 7.67 8.47 21.70
N LEU A 30 7.78 9.77 21.44
CA LEU A 30 7.07 10.83 22.19
C LEU A 30 5.85 11.33 21.42
N TYR A 31 5.95 11.40 20.09
CA TYR A 31 4.90 11.85 19.20
C TYR A 31 4.42 10.70 18.31
N GLN A 32 3.35 10.03 18.74
CA GLN A 32 2.68 9.01 17.95
C GLN A 32 1.78 9.64 16.88
N LYS A 33 1.45 8.89 15.82
CA LYS A 33 0.55 9.35 14.75
C LYS A 33 -0.82 9.71 15.32
N ALA A 34 -1.40 10.75 14.76
CA ALA A 34 -2.76 11.16 15.13
C ALA A 34 -3.77 10.07 14.74
N HIS A 35 -4.67 9.74 15.68
CA HIS A 35 -5.76 8.82 15.43
C HIS A 35 -6.81 9.51 14.54
N GLY A 36 -6.76 9.22 13.24
CA GLY A 36 -7.64 9.80 12.24
C GLY A 36 -9.04 9.19 12.20
N ASN A 37 -9.74 9.42 11.09
CA ASN A 37 -11.06 8.85 10.86
C ASN A 37 -11.00 7.31 10.86
N PRO A 38 -11.84 6.60 11.63
CA PRO A 38 -11.84 5.13 11.71
C PRO A 38 -12.05 4.41 10.37
N PHE A 39 -12.58 5.09 9.35
CA PHE A 39 -12.65 4.53 8.00
C PHE A 39 -11.28 4.30 7.37
N LEU A 40 -10.22 5.02 7.78
CA LEU A 40 -8.86 4.85 7.27
C LEU A 40 -8.32 3.43 7.49
N ALA A 41 -8.76 2.74 8.56
CA ALA A 41 -8.42 1.34 8.81
C ALA A 41 -8.90 0.38 7.70
N LEU A 42 -9.77 0.83 6.78
CA LEU A 42 -10.21 0.06 5.62
C LEU A 42 -9.26 0.16 4.41
N LEU A 43 -8.15 0.90 4.50
CA LEU A 43 -7.05 0.84 3.52
C LEU A 43 -6.01 -0.22 3.88
N GLY A 44 -6.00 -0.65 5.13
CA GLY A 44 -4.93 -1.47 5.69
C GLY A 44 -4.43 -0.87 7.00
N GLN A 45 -4.05 -1.73 7.95
CA GLN A 45 -3.44 -1.34 9.21
C GLN A 45 -1.90 -1.43 9.21
N GLY A 46 -1.23 -1.81 8.12
CA GLY A 46 0.22 -2.08 8.05
C GLY A 46 1.16 -0.96 8.52
N LEU A 47 2.39 -0.92 7.99
CA LEU A 47 3.43 0.03 8.41
C LEU A 47 3.00 1.51 8.55
N VAL A 48 2.04 1.95 7.74
CA VAL A 48 1.48 3.30 7.79
C VAL A 48 0.81 3.59 9.13
N SER A 49 0.14 2.62 9.75
CA SER A 49 -0.64 2.82 10.98
C SER A 49 0.01 2.29 12.26
N TYR A 50 0.89 1.30 12.17
CA TYR A 50 1.56 0.75 13.36
C TYR A 50 2.52 1.74 14.03
N GLU A 51 2.71 1.55 15.33
CA GLU A 51 3.62 2.31 16.19
C GLU A 51 4.57 1.38 16.96
N GLU A 52 5.60 1.98 17.56
CA GLU A 52 6.50 1.34 18.53
C GLU A 52 7.10 0.01 18.04
N ASP A 53 7.09 -1.02 18.89
CA ASP A 53 7.68 -2.33 18.63
C ASP A 53 7.05 -3.02 17.41
N LYS A 54 5.74 -2.83 17.20
CA LYS A 54 5.04 -3.44 16.05
C LYS A 54 5.53 -2.81 14.75
N TRP A 55 5.63 -1.47 14.71
CA TRP A 55 6.22 -0.78 13.56
C TRP A 55 7.67 -1.18 13.32
N ALA A 56 8.49 -1.23 14.37
CA ALA A 56 9.91 -1.57 14.27
C ALA A 56 10.11 -2.98 13.69
N LYS A 57 9.32 -3.95 14.17
CA LYS A 57 9.31 -5.33 13.68
C LYS A 57 8.93 -5.39 12.20
N HIS A 58 7.80 -4.81 11.81
CA HIS A 58 7.33 -4.87 10.42
C HIS A 58 8.33 -4.16 9.49
N LYS A 59 8.88 -3.03 9.93
CA LYS A 59 9.86 -2.26 9.14
C LYS A 59 11.15 -3.03 8.94
N LYS A 60 11.62 -3.75 9.97
CA LYS A 60 12.79 -4.63 9.87
C LYS A 60 12.59 -5.72 8.80
N ILE A 61 11.39 -6.30 8.72
CA ILE A 61 11.09 -7.39 7.78
C ILE A 61 10.88 -6.86 6.35
N VAL A 62 10.23 -5.71 6.19
CA VAL A 62 9.88 -5.14 4.87
C VAL A 62 11.04 -4.36 4.22
N ASN A 63 11.84 -3.62 4.99
CA ASN A 63 12.91 -2.76 4.45
C ASN A 63 13.88 -3.46 3.47
N PRO A 64 14.33 -4.71 3.71
CA PRO A 64 15.23 -5.40 2.78
C PRO A 64 14.69 -5.52 1.35
N ALA A 65 13.37 -5.54 1.17
CA ALA A 65 12.74 -5.57 -0.16
C ALA A 65 13.02 -4.31 -0.99
N PHE A 66 13.35 -3.20 -0.33
CA PHE A 66 13.63 -1.90 -0.94
C PHE A 66 15.12 -1.55 -0.97
N HIS A 67 16.01 -2.51 -0.68
CA HIS A 67 17.45 -2.32 -0.88
C HIS A 67 17.80 -2.29 -2.37
N LEU A 68 18.85 -1.54 -2.72
CA LEU A 68 19.27 -1.31 -4.12
C LEU A 68 19.43 -2.60 -4.93
N GLU A 69 19.98 -3.65 -4.32
CA GLU A 69 20.16 -4.95 -4.97
C GLU A 69 18.82 -5.58 -5.39
N LYS A 70 17.79 -5.46 -4.54
CA LYS A 70 16.45 -5.96 -4.82
C LYS A 70 15.71 -5.08 -5.83
N LEU A 71 15.86 -3.76 -5.72
CA LEU A 71 15.29 -2.81 -6.68
C LEU A 71 15.81 -3.03 -8.11
N LYS A 72 17.07 -3.44 -8.29
CA LYS A 72 17.63 -3.78 -9.61
C LYS A 72 16.86 -4.92 -10.29
N HIS A 73 16.31 -5.87 -9.53
CA HIS A 73 15.48 -6.94 -10.09
C HIS A 73 14.10 -6.47 -10.58
N MET A 74 13.65 -5.28 -10.17
CA MET A 74 12.38 -4.69 -10.58
C MET A 74 12.47 -3.85 -11.86
N LEU A 75 13.69 -3.43 -12.26
CA LEU A 75 13.92 -2.61 -13.45
C LEU A 75 13.29 -3.17 -14.73
N PRO A 76 13.34 -4.49 -15.04
CA PRO A 76 12.69 -5.02 -16.22
C PRO A 76 11.17 -4.79 -16.24
N ALA A 77 10.51 -4.86 -15.08
CA ALA A 77 9.08 -4.60 -14.98
C ALA A 77 8.76 -3.11 -15.17
N PHE A 78 9.62 -2.21 -14.68
CA PHE A 78 9.49 -0.77 -14.93
C PHE A 78 9.63 -0.47 -16.42
N TYR A 79 10.68 -0.99 -17.04
CA TYR A 79 10.94 -0.81 -18.46
C TYR A 79 9.76 -1.30 -19.30
N LEU A 80 9.30 -2.54 -19.08
CA LEU A 80 8.19 -3.11 -19.85
C LEU A 80 6.90 -2.28 -19.71
N SER A 81 6.59 -1.79 -18.50
CA SER A 81 5.38 -1.00 -18.27
C SER A 81 5.45 0.37 -18.96
N CYS A 82 6.61 1.01 -18.91
CA CYS A 82 6.85 2.25 -19.64
C CYS A 82 6.80 2.04 -21.16
N SER A 83 7.46 1.01 -21.68
CA SER A 83 7.46 0.68 -23.10
C SER A 83 6.06 0.42 -23.64
N GLU A 84 5.23 -0.36 -22.94
CA GLU A 84 3.85 -0.62 -23.35
C GLU A 84 2.98 0.65 -23.36
N MET A 85 3.19 1.57 -22.41
CA MET A 85 2.51 2.86 -22.41
C MET A 85 2.96 3.72 -23.60
N LEU A 86 4.26 3.80 -23.85
CA LEU A 86 4.83 4.56 -24.97
C LEU A 86 4.37 4.00 -26.32
N SER A 87 4.31 2.68 -26.51
CA SER A 87 3.80 2.08 -27.74
C SER A 87 2.34 2.47 -28.02
N LYS A 88 1.49 2.56 -26.99
CA LYS A 88 0.11 3.05 -27.16
C LYS A 88 0.06 4.52 -27.57
N TRP A 89 1.01 5.33 -27.12
CA TRP A 89 1.13 6.71 -27.56
C TRP A 89 1.64 6.81 -29.00
N GLU A 90 2.58 5.96 -29.39
CA GLU A 90 3.06 5.88 -30.78
C GLU A 90 1.93 5.49 -31.75
N ASP A 91 1.05 4.58 -31.35
CA ASP A 91 -0.09 4.14 -32.17
C ASP A 91 -1.10 5.25 -32.52
N VAL A 92 -1.18 6.30 -31.69
CA VAL A 92 -2.09 7.44 -31.94
C VAL A 92 -1.42 8.60 -32.70
N VAL A 93 -0.09 8.56 -32.88
CA VAL A 93 0.64 9.59 -33.62
C VAL A 93 0.61 9.27 -35.13
N PRO A 94 0.13 10.20 -35.98
CA PRO A 94 0.16 10.00 -37.43
C PRO A 94 1.58 9.84 -37.98
N VAL A 95 1.75 9.01 -39.01
CA VAL A 95 3.04 8.81 -39.68
C VAL A 95 3.57 10.14 -40.23
N GLY A 96 4.72 10.59 -39.73
CA GLY A 96 5.36 11.84 -40.14
C GLY A 96 4.74 13.12 -39.55
N GLY A 97 3.81 12.98 -38.59
CA GLY A 97 3.16 14.10 -37.91
C GLY A 97 3.53 14.21 -36.43
N SER A 98 2.83 15.10 -35.73
CA SER A 98 2.85 15.23 -34.28
C SER A 98 1.42 15.15 -33.73
N HIS A 99 1.29 14.72 -32.48
CA HIS A 99 0.01 14.65 -31.77
C HIS A 99 0.21 15.12 -30.32
N GLU A 100 -0.69 15.96 -29.82
CA GLU A 100 -0.71 16.34 -28.40
C GLU A 100 -1.42 15.25 -27.60
N ILE A 101 -0.78 14.77 -26.53
CA ILE A 101 -1.30 13.68 -25.69
C ILE A 101 -1.45 14.20 -24.26
N ASP A 102 -2.66 14.06 -23.70
CA ASP A 102 -2.85 14.19 -22.25
C ASP A 102 -2.32 12.91 -21.58
N VAL A 103 -1.19 13.05 -20.87
CA VAL A 103 -0.53 11.92 -20.19
C VAL A 103 -1.18 11.57 -18.85
N TRP A 104 -2.00 12.45 -18.28
CA TRP A 104 -2.55 12.27 -16.93
C TRP A 104 -3.37 10.97 -16.75
N PRO A 105 -4.24 10.58 -17.71
CA PRO A 105 -4.98 9.33 -17.64
C PRO A 105 -4.09 8.08 -17.63
N ASP A 106 -2.85 8.16 -18.15
CA ASP A 106 -1.94 7.02 -18.31
C ASP A 106 -0.94 6.86 -17.16
N LEU A 107 -0.59 7.94 -16.45
CA LEU A 107 0.36 7.88 -15.33
C LEU A 107 -0.12 6.99 -14.17
N GLN A 108 -1.43 7.01 -13.88
CA GLN A 108 -1.99 6.17 -12.83
C GLN A 108 -2.00 4.68 -13.22
N PRO A 109 -2.52 4.27 -14.39
CA PRO A 109 -2.37 2.92 -14.91
C PRO A 109 -0.91 2.45 -14.97
N LEU A 110 0.02 3.31 -15.43
CA LEU A 110 1.45 2.99 -15.43
C LEU A 110 1.95 2.62 -14.04
N SER A 111 1.66 3.47 -13.05
CA SER A 111 2.07 3.22 -11.66
C SER A 111 1.48 1.91 -11.12
N CYS A 112 0.21 1.63 -11.45
CA CYS A 112 -0.48 0.39 -11.11
C CYS A 112 0.16 -0.84 -11.76
N ASP A 113 0.53 -0.75 -13.03
CA ASP A 113 1.14 -1.84 -13.78
C ASP A 113 2.53 -2.15 -13.24
N VAL A 114 3.30 -1.10 -12.98
CA VAL A 114 4.62 -1.19 -12.35
C VAL A 114 4.54 -1.95 -11.03
N ILE A 115 3.73 -1.49 -10.07
CA ILE A 115 3.65 -2.13 -8.76
C ILE A 115 3.04 -3.53 -8.83
N SER A 116 2.07 -3.77 -9.71
CA SER A 116 1.47 -5.10 -9.87
C SER A 116 2.48 -6.12 -10.43
N ARG A 117 3.31 -5.70 -11.39
CA ARG A 117 4.35 -6.55 -11.97
C ARG A 117 5.51 -6.79 -11.02
N THR A 118 5.90 -5.80 -10.22
CA THR A 118 7.00 -5.96 -9.25
C THR A 118 6.58 -6.64 -7.96
N ALA A 119 5.33 -6.48 -7.52
CA ALA A 119 4.84 -7.08 -6.30
C ALA A 119 4.31 -8.50 -6.48
N PHE A 120 3.52 -8.73 -7.53
CA PHE A 120 2.77 -9.98 -7.71
C PHE A 120 3.18 -10.79 -8.93
N ARG A 121 3.91 -10.19 -9.88
CA ARG A 121 4.50 -10.78 -11.09
C ARG A 121 3.55 -11.70 -11.86
N SER A 122 3.44 -12.98 -11.49
CA SER A 122 2.53 -13.96 -12.11
C SER A 122 1.05 -13.68 -11.86
N SER A 123 0.71 -12.85 -10.87
CA SER A 123 -0.67 -12.43 -10.56
C SER A 123 -0.87 -10.92 -10.78
N TYR A 124 -0.19 -10.34 -11.77
CA TYR A 124 -0.27 -8.89 -12.01
C TYR A 124 -1.69 -8.45 -12.41
N GLU A 125 -2.47 -9.28 -13.12
CA GLU A 125 -3.86 -8.95 -13.48
C GLU A 125 -4.76 -8.86 -12.24
N GLU A 126 -4.61 -9.79 -11.28
CA GLU A 126 -5.26 -9.69 -9.99
C GLU A 126 -4.77 -8.47 -9.20
N GLY A 127 -3.47 -8.14 -9.31
CA GLY A 127 -2.89 -6.90 -8.81
C GLY A 127 -3.60 -5.65 -9.34
N ARG A 128 -3.80 -5.55 -10.66
CA ARG A 128 -4.50 -4.40 -11.27
C ARG A 128 -5.91 -4.23 -10.71
N LYS A 129 -6.66 -5.33 -10.58
CA LYS A 129 -8.02 -5.31 -10.00
C LYS A 129 -8.01 -4.84 -8.54
N ILE A 130 -6.99 -5.20 -7.76
CA ILE A 130 -6.81 -4.70 -6.39
C ILE A 130 -6.62 -3.18 -6.40
N PHE A 131 -5.77 -2.65 -7.28
CA PHE A 131 -5.52 -1.20 -7.36
C PHE A 131 -6.73 -0.40 -7.84
N GLU A 132 -7.53 -0.92 -8.77
CA GLU A 132 -8.79 -0.30 -9.19
C GLU A 132 -9.76 -0.19 -8.02
N LEU A 133 -9.91 -1.27 -7.23
CA LEU A 133 -10.72 -1.27 -6.02
C LEU A 133 -10.17 -0.30 -4.95
N GLN A 134 -8.85 -0.27 -4.75
CA GLN A 134 -8.22 0.68 -3.84
C GLN A 134 -8.38 2.14 -4.28
N LYS A 135 -8.38 2.43 -5.58
CA LYS A 135 -8.68 3.76 -6.13
C LYS A 135 -10.09 4.19 -5.76
N GLU A 136 -11.09 3.33 -5.95
CA GLU A 136 -12.48 3.60 -5.54
C GLU A 136 -12.57 3.80 -4.02
N GLN A 137 -11.90 2.96 -3.23
CA GLN A 137 -11.84 3.07 -1.78
C GLN A 137 -11.25 4.41 -1.32
N ALA A 138 -10.14 4.84 -1.92
CA ALA A 138 -9.47 6.10 -1.62
C ALA A 138 -10.39 7.30 -1.86
N GLN A 139 -11.19 7.28 -2.94
CA GLN A 139 -12.17 8.34 -3.20
C GLN A 139 -13.25 8.41 -2.10
N HIS A 140 -13.74 7.27 -1.62
CA HIS A 140 -14.68 7.23 -0.50
C HIS A 140 -14.07 7.73 0.80
N LEU A 141 -12.78 7.47 1.01
CA LEU A 141 -12.05 7.87 2.21
C LEU A 141 -11.70 9.34 2.24
N ILE A 142 -11.29 9.91 1.11
CA ILE A 142 -11.08 11.37 0.98
C ILE A 142 -12.37 12.11 1.32
N LYS A 143 -13.51 11.64 0.79
CA LYS A 143 -14.82 12.20 1.14
C LYS A 143 -15.15 12.04 2.63
N ALA A 144 -14.74 10.94 3.25
CA ALA A 144 -14.95 10.70 4.67
C ALA A 144 -14.01 11.54 5.56
N SER A 145 -12.75 11.76 5.14
CA SER A 145 -11.76 12.52 5.89
C SER A 145 -12.05 14.03 5.86
N LEU A 146 -12.69 14.52 4.80
CA LEU A 146 -13.19 15.89 4.71
C LEU A 146 -14.44 16.16 5.56
N SER A 147 -15.00 15.13 6.21
CA SER A 147 -16.19 15.24 7.08
C SER A 147 -15.84 15.01 8.55
N VAL A 148 -16.48 15.75 9.45
CA VAL A 148 -16.36 15.49 10.90
C VAL A 148 -16.92 14.11 11.19
N TYR A 149 -16.08 13.22 11.72
CA TYR A 149 -16.51 11.88 12.08
C TYR A 149 -17.40 11.92 13.33
N ILE A 150 -18.63 11.41 13.20
CA ILE A 150 -19.53 11.19 14.34
C ILE A 150 -19.37 9.74 14.81
N PRO A 151 -19.06 9.51 16.11
CA PRO A 151 -18.97 8.16 16.66
C PRO A 151 -20.18 7.29 16.31
N GLY A 152 -19.92 6.07 15.83
CA GLY A 152 -20.96 5.12 15.44
C GLY A 152 -21.38 5.18 13.97
N TRP A 153 -21.11 6.26 13.24
CA TRP A 153 -21.49 6.39 11.82
C TRP A 153 -20.90 5.32 10.91
N ARG A 154 -19.75 4.73 11.28
CA ARG A 154 -19.14 3.60 10.54
C ARG A 154 -20.00 2.34 10.52
N PHE A 155 -20.93 2.20 11.47
CA PHE A 155 -21.81 1.04 11.57
C PHE A 155 -23.14 1.24 10.83
N LEU A 156 -23.48 2.48 10.46
CA LEU A 156 -24.69 2.76 9.72
C LEU A 156 -24.63 2.11 8.32
N PRO A 157 -25.71 1.45 7.86
CA PRO A 157 -25.76 0.71 6.60
C PRO A 157 -25.94 1.62 5.37
N THR A 158 -25.20 2.73 5.29
CA THR A 158 -25.23 3.65 4.15
C THR A 158 -24.66 2.99 2.89
N LYS A 159 -25.06 3.46 1.70
CA LYS A 159 -24.52 2.95 0.41
C LYS A 159 -22.99 3.01 0.39
N ARG A 160 -22.40 4.15 0.81
CA ARG A 160 -20.95 4.35 0.92
C ARG A 160 -20.31 3.32 1.88
N ASN A 161 -20.84 3.18 3.10
CA ASN A 161 -20.25 2.27 4.08
C ASN A 161 -20.34 0.80 3.65
N LYS A 162 -21.46 0.39 3.01
CA LYS A 162 -21.61 -0.95 2.46
C LYS A 162 -20.58 -1.19 1.35
N ARG A 163 -20.45 -0.26 0.40
CA ARG A 163 -19.47 -0.35 -0.68
C ARG A 163 -18.04 -0.41 -0.17
N MET A 164 -17.67 0.42 0.80
CA MET A 164 -16.32 0.39 1.39
C MET A 164 -15.99 -0.92 2.10
N LYS A 165 -16.97 -1.56 2.75
CA LYS A 165 -16.81 -2.86 3.38
C LYS A 165 -16.68 -3.98 2.34
N GLU A 166 -17.46 -3.91 1.27
CA GLU A 166 -17.38 -4.84 0.14
C GLU A 166 -16.02 -4.76 -0.55
N ILE A 167 -15.56 -3.55 -0.88
CA ILE A 167 -14.25 -3.32 -1.48
C ILE A 167 -13.15 -3.90 -0.58
N ASN A 168 -13.15 -3.57 0.71
CA ASN A 168 -12.17 -4.10 1.66
C ASN A 168 -12.17 -5.64 1.69
N LYS A 169 -13.36 -6.26 1.71
CA LYS A 169 -13.47 -7.73 1.66
C LYS A 169 -12.88 -8.30 0.36
N ASN A 170 -13.18 -7.69 -0.79
CA ASN A 170 -12.71 -8.16 -2.08
C ASN A 170 -11.19 -8.01 -2.20
N VAL A 171 -10.63 -6.86 -1.81
CA VAL A 171 -9.18 -6.60 -1.80
C VAL A 171 -8.46 -7.64 -0.93
N ARG A 172 -8.89 -7.83 0.32
CA ARG A 172 -8.29 -8.84 1.21
C ARG A 172 -8.37 -10.26 0.64
N SER A 173 -9.51 -10.62 0.06
CA SER A 173 -9.70 -11.94 -0.53
C SER A 173 -8.78 -12.16 -1.73
N SER A 174 -8.59 -11.15 -2.57
CA SER A 174 -7.69 -11.21 -3.72
C SER A 174 -6.23 -11.32 -3.27
N ILE A 175 -5.78 -10.48 -2.33
CA ILE A 175 -4.41 -10.53 -1.79
C ILE A 175 -4.15 -11.89 -1.14
N ARG A 176 -5.08 -12.38 -0.32
CA ARG A 176 -4.99 -13.74 0.27
C ARG A 176 -4.85 -14.80 -0.81
N GLY A 177 -5.66 -14.73 -1.87
CA GLY A 177 -5.57 -15.68 -2.99
C GLY A 177 -4.20 -15.67 -3.68
N ILE A 178 -3.59 -14.48 -3.86
CA ILE A 178 -2.23 -14.34 -4.40
C ILE A 178 -1.19 -14.96 -3.46
N ILE A 179 -1.29 -14.67 -2.16
CA ILE A 179 -0.39 -15.24 -1.14
C ILE A 179 -0.52 -16.77 -1.10
N ASP A 180 -1.74 -17.31 -1.06
CA ASP A 180 -1.97 -18.76 -1.00
C ASP A 180 -1.43 -19.48 -2.25
N LYS A 181 -1.61 -18.90 -3.44
CA LYS A 181 -1.00 -19.41 -4.68
C LYS A 181 0.53 -19.41 -4.57
N ARG A 182 1.11 -18.35 -3.99
CA ARG A 182 2.56 -18.23 -3.82
C ARG A 182 3.11 -19.26 -2.84
N LEU A 183 2.46 -19.43 -1.69
CA LEU A 183 2.89 -20.40 -0.68
C LEU A 183 2.94 -21.82 -1.25
N LYS A 184 1.92 -22.22 -2.01
CA LYS A 184 1.90 -23.52 -2.69
C LYS A 184 3.04 -23.69 -3.70
N ALA A 185 3.35 -22.65 -4.47
CA ALA A 185 4.48 -22.68 -5.41
C ALA A 185 5.83 -22.78 -4.68
N MET A 186 5.96 -22.16 -3.50
CA MET A 186 7.17 -22.26 -2.67
C MET A 186 7.34 -23.67 -2.11
N GLU A 187 6.27 -24.30 -1.63
CA GLU A 187 6.27 -25.69 -1.14
C GLU A 187 6.63 -26.69 -2.26
N ALA A 188 6.20 -26.43 -3.50
CA ALA A 188 6.54 -27.24 -4.67
C ALA A 188 7.98 -27.02 -5.20
N GLY A 189 8.73 -26.04 -4.66
CA GLY A 189 10.06 -25.69 -5.15
C GLY A 189 10.07 -24.92 -6.48
N GLU A 190 8.91 -24.44 -6.93
CA GLU A 190 8.72 -23.78 -8.23
C GLU A 190 8.71 -22.24 -8.13
N ALA A 191 8.77 -21.68 -6.91
CA ALA A 191 8.64 -20.25 -6.70
C ALA A 191 9.92 -19.46 -7.03
N ASP A 192 9.79 -18.48 -7.93
CA ASP A 192 10.78 -17.43 -8.14
C ASP A 192 10.57 -16.28 -7.14
N ASN A 193 11.32 -16.28 -6.04
CA ASN A 193 11.16 -15.33 -4.91
C ASN A 193 11.81 -13.96 -5.15
N LYS A 194 11.91 -13.52 -6.41
CA LYS A 194 12.56 -12.25 -6.77
C LYS A 194 11.62 -11.04 -6.80
N ASP A 195 10.31 -11.24 -6.68
CA ASP A 195 9.32 -10.16 -6.55
C ASP A 195 9.15 -9.71 -5.08
N LEU A 196 8.51 -8.54 -4.88
CA LEU A 196 8.39 -7.97 -3.52
C LEU A 196 7.69 -8.92 -2.54
N LEU A 197 6.68 -9.67 -3.00
CA LEU A 197 5.98 -10.62 -2.13
C LEU A 197 6.90 -11.76 -1.70
N GLY A 198 7.68 -12.34 -2.63
CA GLY A 198 8.69 -13.34 -2.32
C GLY A 198 9.76 -12.80 -1.37
N ILE A 199 10.23 -11.57 -1.61
CA ILE A 199 11.23 -10.91 -0.75
C ILE A 199 10.67 -10.56 0.63
N LEU A 200 9.36 -10.39 0.79
CA LEU A 200 8.73 -10.15 2.09
C LEU A 200 8.48 -11.47 2.84
N LEU A 201 8.04 -12.52 2.14
CA LEU A 201 7.75 -13.83 2.73
C LEU A 201 9.02 -14.57 3.17
N GLU A 202 10.10 -14.53 2.39
CA GLU A 202 11.31 -15.31 2.67
C GLU A 202 12.01 -14.89 3.99
N PRO A 203 12.29 -13.60 4.27
CA PRO A 203 12.82 -13.16 5.55
C PRO A 203 11.85 -13.41 6.71
N ASN A 204 10.55 -13.30 6.44
CA ASN A 204 9.52 -13.58 7.45
C ASN A 204 9.58 -15.03 7.94
N PHE A 205 9.72 -15.99 7.03
CA PHE A 205 9.89 -17.40 7.38
C PHE A 205 11.22 -17.65 8.11
N LYS A 206 12.32 -17.04 7.65
CA LYS A 206 13.63 -17.16 8.32
C LYS A 206 13.60 -16.64 9.76
N GLU A 207 12.95 -15.50 10.02
CA GLU A 207 12.79 -14.96 11.38
C GLU A 207 11.96 -15.91 12.28
N ILE A 208 10.93 -16.55 11.75
CA ILE A 208 10.12 -17.54 12.50
C ILE A 208 10.94 -18.79 12.83
N GLU A 209 11.70 -19.31 11.86
CA GLU A 209 12.54 -20.51 12.04
C GLU A 209 13.71 -20.27 13.01
N GLN A 210 14.44 -19.17 12.85
CA GLN A 210 15.59 -18.83 13.70
C GLN A 210 15.23 -18.70 15.18
N HIS A 211 14.05 -18.15 15.47
CA HIS A 211 13.57 -17.96 16.84
C HIS A 211 12.65 -19.07 17.35
N GLY A 212 12.29 -20.04 16.49
CA GLY A 212 11.36 -21.13 16.82
C GLY A 212 9.98 -20.65 17.28
N ASN A 213 9.62 -19.40 17.01
CA ASN A 213 8.45 -18.75 17.58
C ASN A 213 7.80 -17.79 16.58
N LYS A 214 6.55 -18.08 16.24
CA LYS A 214 5.74 -17.32 15.28
C LYS A 214 5.57 -15.84 15.65
N LYS A 215 5.80 -15.44 16.90
CA LYS A 215 5.70 -14.03 17.34
C LYS A 215 6.75 -13.12 16.70
N PHE A 216 7.89 -13.67 16.27
CA PHE A 216 8.98 -12.90 15.66
C PHE A 216 8.71 -12.52 14.20
N GLY A 217 7.91 -13.32 13.47
CA GLY A 217 7.43 -13.00 12.11
C GLY A 217 6.06 -12.33 12.09
N MET A 218 5.67 -11.83 10.92
CA MET A 218 4.33 -11.39 10.56
C MET A 218 3.42 -12.59 10.28
N THR A 219 2.19 -12.52 10.76
CA THR A 219 1.11 -13.43 10.37
C THR A 219 0.67 -13.16 8.93
N ILE A 220 -0.01 -14.11 8.29
CA ILE A 220 -0.55 -13.89 6.93
C ILE A 220 -1.53 -12.72 6.89
N GLU A 221 -2.34 -12.53 7.95
CA GLU A 221 -3.20 -11.35 8.04
C GLU A 221 -2.38 -10.06 8.10
N GLU A 222 -1.28 -10.04 8.85
CA GLU A 222 -0.37 -8.89 8.88
C GLU A 222 0.29 -8.65 7.51
N VAL A 223 0.68 -9.70 6.78
CA VAL A 223 1.21 -9.59 5.41
C VAL A 223 0.16 -9.05 4.43
N ILE A 224 -1.12 -9.37 4.62
CA ILE A 224 -2.22 -8.82 3.80
C ILE A 224 -2.45 -7.32 4.06
N GLU A 225 -2.09 -6.85 5.26
CA GLU A 225 -2.28 -5.46 5.69
C GLU A 225 -1.12 -4.54 5.31
N GLU A 226 0.03 -5.11 4.92
CA GLU A 226 1.19 -4.40 4.35
C GLU A 226 0.99 -4.08 2.86
#